data_AF-A0A522BX75-F1
#
_entry.id   AF-A0A522BX75-F1
#
_cell.length_a   1.000
_cell.length_b   1.000
_cell.length_c   1.000
_cell.angle_alpha   90.00
_cell.angle_beta   90.00
_cell.angle_gamma   90.00
#
_symmetry.space_group_name_H-M   'P 1'
#
loop_
_entity.id
_entity.type
_entity.pdbx_description
1 polymer ?
#
loop_
_entity_poly.entity_id
_entity_poly.type
_entity_poly.pdbx_seq_one_letter_code
_entity_poly.pdbx_strand_id
1 'polypeptide(L)'
;MVKTEKMKTHVIFPIELIEAIDKSVGGRKRSKFIVEAAKEKLEEIKFRQALEATAGCWKDENHPDLRTQKDIRIYLKKTREKTEQRIKRLSE
;
A
#
# COMPACT_ATOMS: atom_id res chain seq x y z
N MET A 1 22.29 -9.18 1.31
CA MET A 1 21.72 -8.81 0.00
C MET A 1 20.94 -10.02 -0.51
N VAL A 2 19.61 -9.99 -0.47
CA VAL A 2 18.79 -11.15 -0.91
C VAL A 2 18.91 -11.27 -2.42
N LYS A 3 19.49 -12.38 -2.89
CA LYS A 3 19.67 -12.66 -4.31
C LYS A 3 18.29 -12.90 -4.93
N THR A 4 17.85 -12.05 -5.85
CA THR A 4 16.56 -12.21 -6.52
C THR A 4 16.71 -13.24 -7.65
N GLU A 5 16.33 -14.48 -7.39
CA GLU A 5 16.29 -15.51 -8.43
C GLU A 5 15.18 -15.19 -9.44
N LYS A 6 15.48 -15.35 -10.73
CA LYS A 6 14.55 -15.12 -11.84
C LYS A 6 14.24 -16.43 -12.53
N MET A 7 12.97 -16.77 -12.62
CA MET A 7 12.48 -17.93 -13.38
C MET A 7 11.79 -17.45 -14.66
N LYS A 8 12.08 -18.10 -15.80
CA LYS A 8 11.33 -17.86 -17.05
C LYS A 8 9.99 -18.58 -16.97
N THR A 9 8.90 -17.85 -17.23
CA THR A 9 7.55 -18.40 -17.28
C THR A 9 6.97 -18.11 -18.67
N HIS A 10 6.42 -19.13 -19.33
CA HIS A 10 5.70 -18.96 -20.59
C HIS A 10 4.24 -18.60 -20.29
N VAL A 11 3.79 -17.46 -20.81
CA VAL A 11 2.43 -16.95 -20.63
C VAL A 11 1.87 -16.59 -22.00
N ILE A 12 0.63 -16.98 -22.27
CA ILE A 12 -0.06 -16.69 -23.52
C ILE A 12 -0.76 -15.35 -23.40
N PHE A 13 -0.54 -14.47 -24.37
CA PHE A 13 -1.20 -13.16 -24.45
C PHE A 13 -1.93 -13.03 -25.80
N PRO A 14 -3.09 -12.35 -25.82
CA PRO A 14 -3.69 -11.89 -27.06
C PRO A 14 -2.72 -10.99 -27.83
N ILE A 15 -2.70 -11.10 -29.16
CA ILE A 15 -1.80 -10.33 -30.04
C ILE A 15 -2.05 -8.82 -29.85
N GLU A 16 -3.33 -8.42 -29.87
CA GLU A 16 -3.75 -7.03 -29.71
C GLU A 16 -3.18 -6.37 -28.43
N LEU A 17 -3.10 -7.14 -27.34
CA LEU A 17 -2.58 -6.65 -26.07
C LEU A 17 -1.07 -6.43 -26.13
N ILE A 18 -0.33 -7.33 -26.78
CA ILE A 18 1.11 -7.18 -26.98
C ILE A 18 1.41 -5.97 -27.87
N GLU A 19 0.65 -5.78 -28.95
CA GLU A 19 0.78 -4.62 -29.83
C GLU A 19 0.49 -3.30 -29.11
N ALA A 20 -0.55 -3.28 -28.26
CA ALA A 20 -0.87 -2.12 -27.43
C ALA A 20 0.26 -1.79 -26.43
N ILE A 21 0.86 -2.81 -25.83
CA ILE A 21 2.03 -2.65 -24.94
C ILE A 21 3.21 -2.10 -25.75
N ASP A 22 3.49 -2.64 -26.93
CA ASP A 22 4.59 -2.17 -27.77
C ASP A 22 4.46 -0.72 -28.17
N LYS A 23 3.24 -0.31 -28.57
CA LYS A 23 2.96 1.07 -28.93
C LYS A 23 3.15 2.00 -27.73
N SER A 24 2.88 1.53 -26.52
CA SER A 24 2.94 2.31 -25.28
C SER A 24 4.34 2.43 -24.70
N VAL A 25 5.09 1.32 -24.61
CA VAL A 25 6.41 1.27 -23.92
C VAL A 25 7.59 0.91 -24.82
N GLY A 26 7.35 0.47 -26.06
CA GLY A 26 8.36 0.05 -27.03
C GLY A 26 8.81 -1.41 -26.86
N GLY A 27 9.23 -2.03 -27.97
CA GLY A 27 9.45 -3.49 -28.08
C GLY A 27 10.49 -4.14 -27.14
N ARG A 28 11.32 -3.37 -26.43
CA ARG A 28 12.32 -3.89 -25.47
C ARG A 28 11.91 -3.78 -24.00
N LYS A 29 10.74 -3.18 -23.70
CA LYS A 29 10.30 -2.92 -22.32
C LYS A 29 9.11 -3.77 -21.87
N ARG A 30 8.64 -4.71 -22.70
CA ARG A 30 7.50 -5.60 -22.40
C ARG A 30 7.64 -6.33 -21.06
N SER A 31 8.77 -7.02 -20.83
CA SER A 31 8.98 -7.77 -19.59
C SER A 31 8.97 -6.87 -18.35
N LYS A 32 9.59 -5.69 -18.43
CA LYS A 32 9.56 -4.72 -17.33
C LYS A 32 8.13 -4.25 -17.05
N PHE A 33 7.40 -3.87 -18.11
CA PHE A 33 6.01 -3.43 -18.00
C PHE A 33 5.11 -4.48 -17.37
N ILE A 34 5.19 -5.73 -17.82
CA ILE A 34 4.37 -6.83 -17.29
C ILE A 34 4.71 -7.09 -15.81
N VAL A 35 5.98 -7.05 -15.43
CA VAL A 35 6.40 -7.24 -14.03
C VAL A 35 5.88 -6.09 -13.14
N GLU A 36 5.95 -4.85 -13.60
CA GLU A 36 5.44 -3.68 -12.86
C GLU A 36 3.92 -3.75 -12.71
N ALA A 37 3.18 -4.01 -13.80
CA ALA A 37 1.73 -4.19 -13.77
C ALA A 37 1.30 -5.36 -12.86
N ALA A 38 2.03 -6.47 -12.88
CA ALA A 38 1.74 -7.60 -12.00
C ALA A 38 1.97 -7.26 -10.52
N LYS A 39 3.02 -6.49 -10.20
CA LYS A 39 3.27 -6.01 -8.83
C LYS A 39 2.14 -5.11 -8.34
N GLU A 40 1.77 -4.10 -9.14
CA GLU A 40 0.68 -3.19 -8.82
C GLU A 40 -0.63 -3.96 -8.58
N LYS A 41 -0.96 -4.92 -9.46
CA LYS A 41 -2.17 -5.72 -9.29
C LYS A 41 -2.15 -6.59 -8.04
N LEU A 42 -1.00 -7.16 -7.70
CA LEU A 42 -0.84 -7.94 -6.47
C LEU A 42 -0.97 -7.07 -5.22
N GLU A 43 -0.47 -5.84 -5.24
CA GLU A 43 -0.64 -4.88 -4.15
C GLU A 43 -2.11 -4.49 -3.98
N GLU A 44 -2.83 -4.23 -5.08
CA GLU A 44 -4.27 -3.96 -5.05
C GLU A 44 -5.06 -5.13 -4.44
N ILE A 45 -4.75 -6.37 -4.85
CA ILE A 45 -5.42 -7.56 -4.31
C ILE A 45 -5.15 -7.71 -2.81
N LYS A 46 -3.90 -7.58 -2.38
CA LYS A 46 -3.53 -7.64 -0.95
C LYS A 46 -4.22 -6.56 -0.15
N PHE A 47 -4.29 -5.34 -0.68
CA PHE A 47 -4.96 -4.23 -0.04
C PHE A 47 -6.46 -4.49 0.12
N ARG A 48 -7.13 -4.99 -0.93
CA ARG A 48 -8.55 -5.36 -0.85
C ARG A 48 -8.79 -6.44 0.20
N GLN A 49 -7.97 -7.49 0.23
CA GLN A 49 -8.06 -8.55 1.25
C GLN A 49 -7.87 -8.00 2.66
N ALA A 50 -6.92 -7.07 2.85
CA ALA A 50 -6.72 -6.43 4.15
C ALA A 50 -7.94 -5.59 4.56
N LEU A 51 -8.52 -4.82 3.64
CA LEU A 51 -9.74 -4.05 3.91
C LEU A 51 -10.91 -4.96 4.30
N GLU A 52 -11.11 -6.06 3.59
CA GLU A 52 -12.15 -7.04 3.90
C GLU A 52 -11.92 -7.70 5.27
N ALA A 53 -10.69 -8.14 5.55
CA ALA A 53 -10.34 -8.79 6.81
C ALA A 53 -10.40 -7.85 8.02
N THR A 54 -10.21 -6.54 7.81
CA THR A 54 -10.24 -5.52 8.85
C THR A 54 -11.55 -4.74 8.90
N ALA A 55 -12.53 -5.08 8.03
CA ALA A 55 -13.82 -4.43 8.03
C ALA A 55 -14.49 -4.56 9.41
N GLY A 56 -14.84 -3.43 10.02
CA GLY A 56 -15.44 -3.39 11.36
C GLY A 56 -14.49 -3.68 12.52
N CYS A 57 -13.16 -3.73 12.29
CA CYS A 57 -12.18 -3.81 13.38
C CYS A 57 -12.18 -2.55 14.26
N TRP A 58 -12.57 -1.42 13.68
CA TRP A 58 -12.68 -0.12 14.35
C TRP A 58 -14.15 0.19 14.68
N LYS A 59 -14.52 0.02 15.96
CA LYS A 59 -15.86 0.34 16.47
C LYS A 59 -15.76 1.42 17.53
N ASP A 60 -16.80 2.25 17.66
CA ASP A 60 -16.87 3.30 18.69
C ASP A 60 -16.77 2.73 20.12
N GLU A 61 -17.27 1.51 20.32
CA GLU A 61 -17.17 0.77 21.59
C GLU A 61 -15.72 0.47 21.98
N ASN A 62 -14.85 0.25 21.00
CA ASN A 62 -13.43 -0.03 21.22
C ASN A 62 -12.60 1.24 21.43
N HIS A 63 -13.14 2.41 21.07
CA HIS A 63 -12.44 3.70 21.09
C HIS A 63 -13.31 4.81 21.73
N PRO A 64 -13.65 4.69 23.03
CA PRO A 64 -14.47 5.69 23.71
C PRO A 64 -13.81 7.07 23.76
N ASP A 65 -12.47 7.11 23.70
CA ASP A 65 -11.64 8.33 23.65
C ASP A 65 -11.74 9.10 22.33
N LEU A 66 -12.42 8.53 21.32
CA LEU A 66 -12.65 9.16 20.02
C LEU A 66 -14.15 9.35 19.72
N ARG A 67 -15.02 9.14 20.71
CA ARG A 67 -16.47 9.10 20.52
C ARG A 67 -17.09 10.45 20.18
N THR A 68 -16.61 11.54 20.77
CA THR A 68 -17.13 12.89 20.50
C THR A 68 -16.05 13.80 19.94
N GLN A 69 -16.47 14.91 19.31
CA GLN A 69 -15.55 15.94 18.84
C GLN A 69 -14.64 16.49 19.95
N LYS A 70 -15.13 16.52 21.20
CA LYS A 70 -14.33 16.94 22.36
C LYS A 70 -13.26 15.90 22.69
N ASP A 71 -13.62 14.62 22.69
CA ASP A 71 -12.70 13.52 23.01
C ASP A 71 -11.60 13.41 21.95
N ILE A 72 -11.97 13.53 20.66
CA ILE A 72 -11.01 13.62 19.55
C ILE A 72 -10.02 14.78 19.75
N ARG A 73 -10.49 15.97 20.15
CA ARG A 73 -9.60 17.12 20.41
C ARG A 73 -8.62 16.84 21.56
N ILE A 74 -9.08 16.19 22.63
CA ILE A 74 -8.22 15.79 23.76
C ILE A 74 -7.19 14.77 23.32
N TYR A 75 -7.60 13.75 22.55
CA TYR A 75 -6.72 12.72 22.01
C TYR A 75 -5.63 13.32 21.10
N LEU A 76 -6.01 14.19 20.17
CA LEU A 76 -5.08 14.86 19.26
C LEU A 76 -4.07 15.73 20.03
N LYS A 77 -4.52 16.50 21.02
CA LYS A 77 -3.63 17.32 21.85
C LYS A 77 -2.57 16.45 22.54
N LYS A 78 -2.99 15.39 23.24
CA LYS A 78 -2.08 14.45 23.92
C LYS A 78 -1.09 13.80 22.94
N THR A 79 -1.55 13.43 21.76
CA THR A 79 -0.72 12.78 20.73
C THR A 79 0.36 13.72 20.19
N ARG A 80 0.01 14.99 19.95
CA ARG A 80 0.96 16.02 19.51
C ARG A 80 1.99 16.33 20.59
N GLU A 81 1.56 16.55 21.83
CA GLU A 81 2.46 16.80 22.96
C GLU A 81 3.48 15.66 23.16
N LYS A 82 3.02 14.40 23.10
CA LYS A 82 3.92 13.22 23.15
C LYS A 82 4.92 13.21 21.99
N THR A 83 4.47 13.58 20.80
CA THR A 83 5.33 13.62 19.61
C THR A 83 6.39 14.70 19.74
N GLU A 84 6.01 15.89 20.18
CA GLU A 84 6.93 17.02 20.43
C GLU A 84 7.98 16.67 21.50
N GLN A 85 7.56 16.06 22.61
CA GLN A 85 8.48 15.58 23.65
C GLN A 85 9.47 14.54 23.10
N ARG A 86 9.00 13.61 22.28
CA ARG A 86 9.86 12.60 21.64
C ARG A 86 10.87 13.23 20.69
N ILE A 87 10.44 14.19 19.86
CA ILE A 87 11.32 14.91 18.95
C ILE A 87 12.39 15.67 19.75
N LYS A 88 12.00 16.39 20.80
CA LYS A 88 12.92 17.13 21.67
C LYS A 88 14.00 16.22 22.27
N ARG A 89 13.62 15.05 22.78
CA ARG A 89 14.56 14.04 23.31
C ARG A 89 15.56 13.52 22.28
N LEU A 90 15.16 13.41 21.01
CA LEU A 90 16.03 12.93 19.93
C LEU A 90 16.96 14.02 19.38
N SER A 91 16.64 15.29 19.64
CA SER A 91 17.43 16.45 19.22
C SER A 91 18.41 16.96 20.28
N GLU A 92 18.35 16.44 21.49
CA GLU A 92 19.31 16.66 22.59
C GLU A 92 20.40 15.58 22.57
#